data_AF-C0BAB2-F1
#
_entry.id   AF-C0BAB2-F1
#
_cell.length_a   1.000
_cell.length_b   1.000
_cell.length_c   1.000
_cell.angle_alpha   90.00
_cell.angle_beta   90.00
_cell.angle_gamma   90.00
#
_symmetry.space_group_name_H-M   'P 1'
#
loop_
_entity.id
_entity.type
_entity.pdbx_description
1 polymer ?
#
loop_
_entity_poly.entity_id
_entity_poly.type
_entity_poly.pdbx_seq_one_letter_code
_entity_poly.pdbx_strand_id
1 'polypeptide(L)'
;MEREKLKSNMLRSISHDFRTPLTGIMGAAGLLKEADELDAGVRKELAGEIQEQSVWLMRLMENILNMTKLESEEFEIRKTRK
;
A
#
# COMPACT_ATOMS: atom_id res chain seq x y z
N MET A 1 -19.20 4.70 -19.41
CA MET A 1 -19.22 5.70 -18.32
C MET A 1 -19.14 5.05 -16.95
N GLU A 2 -19.92 4.01 -16.67
CA GLU A 2 -19.91 3.32 -15.36
C GLU A 2 -18.58 2.62 -15.03
N ARG A 3 -17.97 1.93 -16.00
CA ARG A 3 -16.63 1.30 -15.84
C ARG A 3 -15.52 2.29 -15.53
N GLU A 4 -15.50 3.44 -16.21
CA GLU A 4 -14.53 4.51 -15.96
C GLU A 4 -14.73 5.15 -14.57
N LYS A 5 -15.98 5.28 -14.13
CA LYS A 5 -16.30 5.77 -12.78
C LYS A 5 -15.84 4.78 -11.70
N LEU A 6 -16.03 3.48 -11.92
CA LEU A 6 -15.57 2.43 -11.02
C LEU A 6 -14.04 2.45 -10.89
N LYS A 7 -13.33 2.51 -12.03
CA LYS A 7 -11.87 2.62 -12.08
C LYS A 7 -11.35 3.88 -11.39
N SER A 8 -11.99 5.03 -11.61
CA SER A 8 -11.62 6.28 -10.93
C SER A 8 -11.80 6.21 -9.41
N ASN A 9 -12.89 5.60 -8.94
CA ASN A 9 -13.14 5.40 -7.51
C ASN A 9 -12.12 4.44 -6.88
N MET A 10 -11.77 3.35 -7.57
CA MET A 10 -10.72 2.42 -7.13
C MET A 10 -9.37 3.12 -7.00
N LEU A 11 -8.96 3.90 -8.01
CA LEU A 11 -7.70 4.67 -7.96
C LEU A 11 -7.69 5.70 -6.82
N ARG A 12 -8.84 6.32 -6.53
CA ARG A 12 -8.98 7.25 -5.40
C ARG A 12 -8.84 6.53 -4.06
N SER A 13 -9.47 5.36 -3.90
CA SER A 13 -9.33 4.54 -2.69
C SER A 13 -7.88 4.13 -2.48
N ILE A 14 -7.23 3.60 -3.51
CA ILE A 14 -5.81 3.23 -3.48
C ILE A 14 -4.96 4.42 -3.06
N SER A 15 -5.17 5.60 -3.66
CA SER A 15 -4.41 6.80 -3.30
C SER A 15 -4.57 7.19 -1.83
N HIS A 16 -5.77 7.02 -1.26
CA HIS A 16 -6.03 7.27 0.15
C HIS A 16 -5.31 6.24 1.03
N ASP A 17 -5.40 4.97 0.67
CA ASP A 17 -4.81 3.86 1.41
C ASP A 17 -3.27 3.93 1.41
N PHE A 18 -2.65 4.45 0.34
CA PHE A 18 -1.21 4.75 0.31
C PHE A 18 -0.82 5.93 1.20
N ARG A 19 -1.67 6.96 1.32
CA ARG A 19 -1.31 8.21 2.03
C ARG A 19 -1.07 7.96 3.52
N THR A 20 -1.88 7.13 4.15
CA THR A 20 -1.80 6.83 5.58
C THR A 20 -0.43 6.28 6.00
N PRO A 21 0.05 5.13 5.47
CA PRO A 21 1.36 4.60 5.85
C PRO A 21 2.51 5.50 5.41
N LEU A 22 2.41 6.20 4.26
CA LEU A 22 3.46 7.13 3.82
C LEU A 22 3.61 8.30 4.79
N THR A 23 2.50 8.80 5.33
CA THR A 23 2.53 9.87 6.34
C THR A 23 3.19 9.37 7.63
N GLY A 24 2.91 8.13 8.05
CA GLY A 24 3.57 7.49 9.18
C GLY A 24 5.08 7.33 8.97
N ILE A 25 5.49 6.80 7.82
CA ILE A 25 6.90 6.64 7.44
C ILE A 25 7.61 7.98 7.44
N MET A 26 7.02 9.01 6.82
CA MET A 26 7.60 10.35 6.76
C MET A 26 7.76 10.98 8.14
N GLY A 27 6.77 10.80 9.02
CA GLY A 27 6.82 11.29 10.40
C GLY A 27 7.94 10.61 11.20
N ALA A 28 7.96 9.28 11.23
CA ALA A 28 8.98 8.52 11.95
C ALA A 28 10.39 8.79 11.40
N ALA A 29 10.55 8.87 10.08
CA ALA A 29 11.82 9.21 9.45
C ALA A 29 12.25 10.65 9.75
N GLY A 30 11.31 11.58 9.82
CA GLY A 30 11.56 12.97 10.21
C GLY A 30 12.10 13.06 11.64
N LEU A 31 11.46 12.38 12.58
CA LEU A 31 11.91 12.31 13.97
C LEU A 31 13.31 11.69 14.11
N LEU A 32 13.59 10.60 13.37
CA LEU A 32 14.92 9.99 13.34
C LEU A 32 15.99 10.90 12.75
N LYS A 33 15.62 11.80 11.83
CA LYS A 33 16.54 12.71 11.12
C LYS A 33 16.84 13.97 11.93
N GLU A 34 15.84 14.53 12.61
CA GLU A 34 15.95 15.82 13.29
C GLU A 34 16.42 15.72 14.74
N ALA A 35 16.30 14.54 15.37
CA ALA A 35 16.68 14.39 16.77
C ALA A 35 18.19 14.24 16.95
N ASP A 36 18.79 15.19 17.67
CA ASP A 36 20.21 15.18 18.05
C ASP A 36 20.57 13.94 18.90
N GLU A 37 19.70 13.59 19.85
CA GLU A 37 19.81 12.37 20.65
C GLU A 37 18.43 11.73 20.83
N LEU A 38 18.35 10.41 20.57
CA LEU A 38 17.18 9.58 20.86
C LEU A 38 17.62 8.41 21.72
N ASP A 39 16.79 8.08 22.70
CA ASP A 39 16.93 6.82 23.41
C ASP A 39 16.93 5.63 22.41
N ALA A 40 17.74 4.62 22.72
CA ALA A 40 17.92 3.48 21.83
C ALA A 40 16.61 2.70 21.62
N GLY A 41 15.73 2.65 22.63
CA GLY A 41 14.39 2.07 22.53
C GLY A 41 13.51 2.83 21.55
N VAL A 42 13.43 4.15 21.70
CA VAL A 42 12.66 5.04 20.81
C VAL A 42 13.16 4.96 19.37
N ARG A 43 14.48 4.97 19.17
CA ARG A 43 15.07 4.81 17.82
C ARG A 43 14.66 3.48 17.18
N LYS A 44 14.65 2.40 17.96
CA LYS A 44 14.25 1.07 17.47
C LYS A 44 12.76 1.00 17.16
N GLU A 45 11.93 1.64 17.96
CA GLU A 45 10.49 1.75 17.73
C GLU A 45 10.19 2.50 16.43
N LEU A 46 10.74 3.70 16.23
CA LEU A 46 10.56 4.48 15.01
C LEU A 46 11.05 3.74 13.76
N ALA A 47 12.19 3.05 13.85
CA ALA A 47 12.68 2.21 12.75
C ALA A 47 11.76 1.02 12.47
N GLY A 48 11.19 0.42 13.51
CA GLY A 48 10.17 -0.63 13.42
C GLY A 48 8.90 -0.15 12.74
N GLU A 49 8.38 1.02 13.13
CA GLU A 49 7.21 1.63 12.48
C GLU A 49 7.44 1.83 10.98
N ILE A 50 8.58 2.41 10.59
CA ILE A 50 8.94 2.58 9.17
C ILE A 50 8.93 1.23 8.45
N GLN A 51 9.52 0.19 9.04
CA GLN A 51 9.58 -1.14 8.45
C GLN A 51 8.19 -1.74 8.28
N GLU A 52 7.35 -1.69 9.30
CA GLU A 52 5.99 -2.25 9.28
C GLU A 52 5.12 -1.56 8.22
N GLN A 53 5.12 -0.23 8.18
CA GLN A 53 4.38 0.54 7.19
C GLN A 53 4.88 0.28 5.76
N SER A 54 6.20 0.10 5.58
CA SER A 54 6.79 -0.25 4.28
C SER A 54 6.37 -1.65 3.80
N VAL A 55 6.35 -2.64 4.71
CA VAL A 55 5.87 -3.99 4.40
C VAL A 55 4.38 -3.97 4.06
N TRP A 56 3.58 -3.18 4.78
CA TRP A 56 2.17 -3.01 4.48
C TRP A 56 1.96 -2.42 3.07
N LEU A 57 2.71 -1.38 2.70
CA LEU A 57 2.66 -0.77 1.38
C LEU A 57 3.04 -1.76 0.26
N MET A 58 4.05 -2.59 0.50
CA MET A 58 4.45 -3.65 -0.44
C MET A 58 3.31 -4.63 -0.70
N ARG A 59 2.63 -5.10 0.35
CA ARG A 59 1.47 -5.99 0.23
C ARG A 59 0.29 -5.33 -0.48
N LEU A 60 0.03 -4.05 -0.20
CA LEU A 60 -1.02 -3.29 -0.89
C LEU A 60 -0.73 -3.21 -2.41
N MET A 61 0.52 -2.91 -2.78
CA MET A 61 0.96 -2.87 -4.16
C MET A 61 0.82 -4.24 -4.85
N GLU A 62 1.24 -5.32 -4.19
CA GLU A 62 1.06 -6.69 -4.71
C GLU A 62 -0.43 -7.02 -4.92
N ASN A 63 -1.30 -6.67 -3.97
CA ASN A 63 -2.74 -6.89 -4.08
C ASN A 63 -3.34 -6.14 -5.28
N ILE A 64 -2.91 -4.90 -5.53
CA ILE A 64 -3.36 -4.11 -6.67
C ILE A 64 -2.88 -4.75 -7.98
N LEU A 65 -1.61 -5.15 -8.06
CA LEU A 65 -1.09 -5.83 -9.25
C LEU A 65 -1.86 -7.13 -9.54
N ASN A 66 -2.14 -7.93 -8.51
CA ASN A 66 -2.93 -9.14 -8.65
C ASN A 66 -4.37 -8.84 -9.12
N MET A 67 -5.01 -7.79 -8.57
CA MET A 67 -6.33 -7.36 -9.01
C MET A 67 -6.33 -6.94 -10.49
N THR A 68 -5.34 -6.15 -10.92
CA THR A 68 -5.24 -5.72 -12.32
C THR A 68 -4.95 -6.88 -13.28
N LYS A 69 -4.21 -7.90 -12.83
CA LYS A 69 -4.01 -9.15 -13.60
C LYS A 69 -5.32 -9.91 -13.76
N LEU A 70 -6.09 -10.07 -12.68
CA LEU A 70 -7.40 -10.73 -12.73
C LEU A 70 -8.39 -10.01 -13.66
N GLU A 71 -8.42 -8.67 -13.65
CA GLU A 71 -9.22 -7.88 -14.60
C GLU A 71 -8.75 -8.05 -16.05
N SER A 72 -7.46 -8.32 -16.28
CA SER A 72 -6.91 -8.61 -17.62
C SER A 72 -7.11 -10.07 -18.07
N GLU A 73 -7.35 -10.98 -17.14
CA GLU A 73 -7.57 -12.42 -17.35
C GLU A 73 -9.06 -12.82 -17.39
N GLU A 74 -9.99 -11.86 -17.45
CA GLU A 74 -11.29 -12.16 -18.07
C GLU A 74 -11.00 -12.79 -19.45
N PHE A 75 -11.55 -13.98 -19.71
CA PHE A 75 -11.40 -14.83 -20.92
C PHE A 75 -10.43 -16.02 -20.87
N GLU A 76 -10.72 -17.02 -20.03
CA GLU A 76 -10.76 -18.44 -20.45
C GLU A 76 -11.55 -19.28 -19.44
N ILE A 77 -12.77 -18.87 -19.07
CA ILE A 77 -13.71 -19.84 -18.46
C ILE A 77 -14.21 -20.74 -19.60
N ARG A 78 -13.42 -21.76 -19.96
CA ARG A 78 -13.93 -22.90 -20.72
C ARG A 78 -14.98 -23.57 -19.85
N LYS A 79 -16.25 -23.32 -20.14
CA LYS A 79 -17.36 -24.17 -19.67
C LYS A 79 -17.12 -25.56 -20.23
N THR A 80 -16.49 -26.43 -19.46
CA THR A 80 -16.52 -27.86 -19.73
C THR A 80 -17.95 -28.32 -19.44
N ARG A 81 -18.77 -28.35 -20.49
CA ARG A 81 -20.06 -29.06 -20.49
C ARG A 81 -19.78 -30.51 -20.09
N LYS A 82 -20.38 -30.95 -18.99
CA LYS A 82 -20.64 -32.37 -18.73
C LYS A 82 -22.08 -32.66 -19.09
#